data_AF-A0A0D0D8B6-F1
#
_entry.id   AF-A0A0D0D8B6-F1
#
_cell.length_a   1.000
_cell.length_b   1.000
_cell.length_c   1.000
_cell.angle_alpha   90.00
_cell.angle_beta   90.00
_cell.angle_gamma   90.00
#
_symmetry.space_group_name_H-M   'P 1'
#
loop_
_entity.id
_entity.type
_entity.pdbx_description
1 polymer ?
#
loop_
_entity_poly.entity_id
_entity_poly.type
_entity_poly.pdbx_seq_one_letter_code
_entity_poly.pdbx_strand_id
1 'polypeptide(L)' 'LRVWQQNLNKARSAQQDMLRDLDPDKFDLAVIQEPVINLINLTTTNSWWNIIYP' A
#
# COMPACT_ATOMS: atom_id res chain seq x y z
N LEU A 1 -12.19 -13.58 0.87
CA LEU A 1 -11.24 -12.63 1.48
C LEU A 1 -9.82 -13.04 1.15
N ARG A 2 -9.18 -12.33 0.23
CA ARG A 2 -7.77 -12.48 -0.17
C ARG A 2 -7.03 -11.22 0.27
N VAL A 3 -5.98 -11.41 1.07
CA VAL A 3 -5.24 -10.30 1.66
C VAL A 3 -3.79 -10.34 1.18
N TRP A 4 -3.31 -9.22 0.66
CA TRP A 4 -1.88 -9.02 0.43
C TRP A 4 -1.25 -8.47 1.71
N GLN A 5 -0.13 -9.04 2.15
CA GLN A 5 0.67 -8.45 3.23
C GLN A 5 2.13 -8.27 2.79
N GLN A 6 2.69 -7.08 3.02
CA GLN A 6 4.08 -6.77 2.66
C GLN A 6 4.70 -5.71 3.58
N ASN A 7 6.00 -5.88 3.88
CA ASN A 7 6.83 -4.82 4.44
C ASN A 7 7.51 -4.06 3.30
N LEU A 8 7.39 -2.73 3.29
CA LEU A 8 7.90 -1.84 2.24
C LEU A 8 9.27 -1.25 2.56
N ASN A 9 9.81 -1.49 3.75
CA ASN A 9 11.12 -1.02 4.22
C ASN A 9 11.37 0.49 3.95
N LYS A 10 10.31 1.30 4.07
CA LYS A 10 10.30 2.74 3.77
C LYS A 10 10.86 3.09 2.38
N ALA A 11 10.80 2.14 1.43
CA ALA A 11 11.32 2.31 0.09
C ALA A 11 10.20 2.78 -0.85
N ARG A 12 10.40 3.94 -1.48
CA ARG A 12 9.43 4.53 -2.41
C ARG A 12 9.20 3.64 -3.64
N SER A 13 10.26 3.04 -4.17
CA SER A 13 10.17 2.11 -5.28
C SER A 13 9.33 0.89 -4.92
N ALA A 14 9.61 0.25 -3.77
CA ALA A 14 8.83 -0.91 -3.31
C ALA A 14 7.34 -0.59 -3.15
N GLN A 15 7.00 0.60 -2.65
CA GLN A 15 5.60 1.04 -2.54
C GLN A 15 4.95 1.29 -3.89
N GLN A 16 5.67 1.89 -4.85
CA GLN A 16 5.17 2.13 -6.20
C GLN A 16 4.95 0.82 -6.96
N ASP A 17 5.89 -0.12 -6.87
CA ASP A 17 5.78 -1.44 -7.49
C ASP A 17 4.61 -2.21 -6.87
N MET A 18 4.50 -2.22 -5.54
CA MET A 18 3.37 -2.84 -4.84
C MET A 18 2.01 -2.24 -5.25
N LEU A 19 1.88 -0.90 -5.30
CA LEU A 19 0.64 -0.24 -5.73
C LEU A 19 0.27 -0.51 -7.20
N ARG A 20 1.28 -0.72 -8.06
CA ARG A 20 1.08 -1.06 -9.46
C ARG A 20 0.58 -2.50 -9.63
N ASP A 21 1.09 -3.43 -8.81
CA ASP A 21 0.73 -4.84 -8.88
C ASP A 21 -0.53 -5.18 -8.06
N LEU A 22 -0.99 -4.25 -7.21
CA LEU A 22 -2.16 -4.43 -6.37
C LEU A 22 -3.46 -4.32 -7.19
N ASP A 23 -3.94 -5.48 -7.62
CA ASP A 23 -5.12 -5.69 -8.45
C ASP A 23 -6.40 -5.91 -7.61
N PRO A 24 -7.43 -5.04 -7.75
CA PRO A 24 -8.70 -5.16 -7.03
C PRO A 24 -9.48 -6.45 -7.33
N ASP A 25 -9.29 -7.06 -8.50
CA ASP A 25 -9.96 -8.33 -8.85
C ASP A 25 -9.29 -9.53 -8.18
N LYS A 26 -8.06 -9.36 -7.67
CA LYS A 26 -7.27 -10.44 -7.04
C LYS A 26 -7.27 -10.36 -5.52
N PHE A 27 -7.31 -9.16 -4.95
CA PHE A 27 -7.19 -8.92 -3.51
C PHE A 27 -8.34 -8.06 -3.01
N ASP A 28 -8.80 -8.34 -1.79
CA ASP A 28 -9.83 -7.54 -1.12
C ASP A 28 -9.21 -6.46 -0.22
N LEU A 29 -7.99 -6.70 0.29
CA LEU A 29 -7.28 -5.81 1.20
C LEU A 29 -5.77 -5.95 1.01
N ALA A 30 -5.04 -4.85 1.18
CA ALA A 30 -3.60 -4.85 1.38
C ALA A 30 -3.24 -4.30 2.77
N VAL A 31 -2.40 -5.02 3.49
CA VAL A 31 -1.85 -4.62 4.79
C VAL A 31 -0.36 -4.40 4.65
N ILE A 32 0.07 -3.15 4.82
CA ILE A 32 1.45 -2.74 4.60
C ILE A 32 2.14 -2.37 5.91
N GLN A 33 3.43 -2.71 6.02
CA GLN A 33 4.29 -2.34 7.13
C GLN A 33 5.43 -1.47 6.63
N GLU A 34 5.88 -0.54 7.47
CA GLU A 34 6.94 0.42 7.14
C GLU A 34 6.73 1.16 5.80
N PRO A 35 5.54 1.75 5.56
CA PRO A 35 5.30 2.49 4.33
C PRO A 35 6.17 3.75 4.23
N VAL A 36 6.29 4.30 3.03
CA VAL A 36 6.79 5.65 2.86
C VAL A 36 5.74 6.63 3.36
N ILE A 37 6.11 7.38 4.39
CA ILE A 37 5.28 8.43 4.97
C ILE A 37 5.81 9.79 4.46
N ASN A 38 4.90 10.65 4.00
CA ASN A 38 5.25 12.01 3.57
C ASN A 38 5.38 12.98 4.76
N LEU A 39 5.71 14.24 4.48
CA LEU A 39 5.92 15.27 5.51
C LEU A 39 4.68 15.60 6.36
N ILE A 40 3.48 15.20 5.91
CA ILE A 40 2.20 15.40 6.62
C ILE A 40 1.66 14.09 7.21
N ASN A 41 2.53 13.10 7.41
CA ASN A 41 2.21 11.80 8.01
C ASN A 41 1.21 10.92 7.24
N LEU A 42 1.18 11.05 5.91
CA LEU A 42 0.34 10.22 5.05
C LEU A 42 1.17 9.30 4.14
N THR A 43 0.67 8.10 3.90
CA THR A 43 1.16 7.19 2.86
C THR A 43 0.50 7.50 1.52
N THR A 44 1.16 7.15 0.42
CA THR A 44 0.61 7.31 -0.94
C THR A 44 -0.24 6.10 -1.37
N THR A 45 -1.32 6.34 -2.11
CA THR A 45 -2.17 5.32 -2.76
C THR A 45 -2.49 5.75 -4.20
N ASN A 46 -3.16 4.87 -4.95
CA ASN A 46 -3.77 5.19 -6.24
C ASN A 46 -5.30 5.39 -6.07
N SER A 47 -6.00 5.73 -7.15
CA SER A 47 -7.45 6.00 -7.13
C SER A 47 -8.34 4.77 -6.90
N TRP A 48 -7.78 3.56 -6.93
CA TRP A 48 -8.52 2.31 -6.78
C TRP A 48 -8.66 1.86 -5.32
N TRP A 49 -7.79 2.35 -4.45
CA TRP A 49 -7.67 1.88 -3.07
C TRP A 49 -7.84 3.01 -2.06
N ASN A 50 -8.71 2.78 -1.07
CA ASN A 50 -8.84 3.64 0.10
C ASN A 50 -7.81 3.26 1.15
N ILE A 51 -7.15 4.25 1.75
CA ILE A 51 -6.24 4.03 2.88
C ILE A 51 -7.03 4.14 4.18
N ILE A 52 -6.80 3.17 5.07
CA ILE A 52 -7.27 3.21 6.46
C ILE A 52 -6.03 3.18 7.35
N TYR A 53 -5.87 4.22 8.18
CA TYR A 53 -4.83 4.25 9.22
C TYR A 53 -5.40 3.65 10.52
N PRO A 54 -4.56 3.02 11.37
CA PRO A 54 -4.94 2.64 12.73
C PRO A 54 -5.42 3.82 13.57
#